data_AF-A0A934Q2M0-F1
#
_entry.id   AF-A0A934Q2M0-F1
#
_cell.length_a   1.000
_cell.length_b   1.000
_cell.length_c   1.000
_cell.angle_alpha   90.00
_cell.angle_beta   90.00
_cell.angle_gamma   90.00
#
_symmetry.space_group_name_H-M   'P 1'
#
loop_
_entity.id
_entity.type
_entity.pdbx_description
1 polymer ?
#
loop_
_entity_poly.entity_id
_entity_poly.type
_entity_poly.pdbx_seq_one_letter_code
_entity_poly.pdbx_strand_id
1 'polypeptide(L)'
;MELLPSACDDVVASLRSHQIGFGAEVSFKLGASGALFRDRALLGVPLQGLAISLLDLASAWGMPPDGRQLLDCHAQRASALLFGVEPRPGGEVRKVYLEFWDDVRAAVRRTGTREPQLLHLGVKWRNTGSRWELARYQVLPLLSTRDALRRITEIYGDAAASAPSTSIVRTAWHAAPDAAFLFELVDEEGNPRRSFDINLYPAALHVAAVEKQLLDAALRLGVSSSDIGSLLDRYGRLPLGHLSGGLDRTGQEFLSIYAELAPMPGPSTT
;
A
#
# COMPACT_ATOMS: atom_id res chain seq x y z
N MET A 1 15.55 -12.14 0.05
CA MET A 1 16.15 -10.82 0.36
C MET A 1 16.42 -10.01 -0.91
N GLU A 2 16.77 -10.67 -2.01
CA GLU A 2 17.14 -10.08 -3.32
C GLU A 2 16.07 -9.16 -3.97
N LEU A 3 14.83 -9.17 -3.49
CA LEU A 3 13.74 -8.35 -4.03
C LEU A 3 13.46 -7.08 -3.23
N LEU A 4 13.94 -6.97 -1.98
CA LEU A 4 13.78 -5.75 -1.22
C LEU A 4 14.75 -4.67 -1.74
N PRO A 5 14.30 -3.41 -1.87
CA PRO A 5 15.17 -2.30 -2.23
C PRO A 5 16.23 -2.08 -1.14
N SER A 6 17.44 -1.67 -1.52
CA SER A 6 18.51 -1.32 -0.57
C SER A 6 18.10 -0.15 0.36
N ALA A 7 17.14 0.67 -0.06
CA ALA A 7 16.52 1.70 0.79
C ALA A 7 15.89 1.14 2.07
N CYS A 8 15.57 -0.15 2.11
CA CYS A 8 15.07 -0.84 3.30
C CYS A 8 16.18 -1.38 4.21
N ASP A 9 17.45 -1.36 3.82
CA ASP A 9 18.50 -2.10 4.53
C ASP A 9 18.64 -1.66 5.98
N ASP A 10 18.61 -0.36 6.26
CA ASP A 10 18.73 0.18 7.62
C ASP A 10 17.58 -0.28 8.53
N VAL A 11 16.33 -0.19 8.04
CA VAL A 11 15.16 -0.59 8.83
C VAL A 11 15.10 -2.10 8.99
N VAL A 12 15.45 -2.88 7.96
CA VAL A 12 15.53 -4.34 8.03
C VAL A 12 16.61 -4.79 9.02
N ALA A 13 17.79 -4.16 8.99
CA ALA A 13 18.87 -4.45 9.91
C ALA A 13 18.45 -4.15 11.36
N SER A 14 17.76 -3.03 11.58
CA SER A 14 17.24 -2.65 12.90
C SER A 14 16.16 -3.60 13.41
N LEU A 15 15.20 -4.00 12.58
CA LEU A 15 14.18 -4.99 12.96
C LEU A 15 14.82 -6.33 13.32
N ARG A 16 15.82 -6.77 12.55
CA ARG A 16 16.53 -8.03 12.82
C ARG A 16 17.39 -7.98 14.08
N SER A 17 18.08 -6.88 14.36
CA SER A 17 18.90 -6.76 15.58
C SER A 17 18.05 -6.83 16.85
N HIS A 18 16.78 -6.43 16.76
CA HIS A 18 15.78 -6.56 17.81
C HIS A 18 14.96 -7.86 17.72
N GLN A 19 15.29 -8.75 16.78
CA GLN A 19 14.59 -10.02 16.57
C GLN A 19 13.09 -9.83 16.32
N ILE A 20 12.73 -8.87 15.48
CA ILE A 20 11.34 -8.56 15.16
C ILE A 20 10.99 -9.16 13.79
N GLY A 21 9.94 -9.99 13.78
CA GLY A 21 9.35 -10.52 12.56
C GLY A 21 8.55 -9.45 11.82
N PHE A 22 8.53 -9.53 10.49
CA PHE A 22 7.79 -8.57 9.66
C PHE A 22 7.27 -9.20 8.37
N GLY A 23 6.11 -8.73 7.93
CA GLY A 23 5.62 -8.93 6.57
C GLY A 23 6.27 -7.94 5.62
N ALA A 24 6.39 -8.30 4.34
CA ALA A 24 7.00 -7.42 3.35
C ALA A 24 6.23 -7.49 2.03
N GLU A 25 5.96 -6.32 1.47
CA GLU A 25 5.42 -6.17 0.12
C GLU A 25 6.40 -5.36 -0.72
N VAL A 26 6.56 -5.77 -1.97
CA VAL A 26 7.24 -4.99 -3.00
C VAL A 26 6.20 -4.47 -3.98
N SER A 27 6.43 -3.28 -4.52
CA SER A 27 5.48 -2.69 -5.46
C SER A 27 6.15 -1.92 -6.58
N PHE A 28 5.37 -1.70 -7.62
CA PHE A 28 5.69 -0.79 -8.70
C PHE A 28 4.49 0.11 -8.98
N LYS A 29 4.76 1.31 -9.51
CA LYS A 29 3.75 2.30 -9.87
C LYS A 29 3.96 2.80 -11.28
N LEU A 30 2.92 2.68 -12.10
CA LEU A 30 2.81 3.30 -13.40
C LEU A 30 2.14 4.65 -13.21
N GLY A 31 2.68 5.69 -13.82
CA GLY A 31 2.11 7.03 -13.87
C GLY A 31 2.07 7.55 -15.30
N ALA A 32 1.32 8.62 -15.51
CA ALA A 32 1.21 9.28 -16.81
C ALA A 32 2.59 9.65 -17.41
N SER A 33 2.61 9.81 -18.74
CA SER A 33 3.80 10.17 -19.52
C SER A 33 4.96 9.17 -19.38
N GLY A 34 4.65 7.89 -19.18
CA GLY A 34 5.63 6.80 -19.09
C GLY A 34 6.40 6.74 -17.77
N ALA A 35 5.94 7.46 -16.75
CA ALA A 35 6.57 7.40 -15.44
C ALA A 35 6.42 5.99 -14.85
N LEU A 36 7.55 5.39 -14.47
CA LEU A 36 7.57 4.09 -13.81
C LEU A 36 8.44 4.15 -12.55
N PHE A 37 7.81 3.92 -11.41
CA PHE A 37 8.48 3.87 -10.11
C PHE A 37 8.58 2.42 -9.66
N ARG A 38 9.80 1.91 -9.65
CA ARG A 38 10.15 0.54 -9.25
C ARG A 38 10.72 0.53 -7.84
N ASP A 39 11.01 -0.67 -7.35
CA ASP A 39 11.75 -0.88 -6.10
C ASP A 39 11.11 -0.13 -4.93
N ARG A 40 9.78 -0.15 -4.87
CA ARG A 40 9.02 0.34 -3.72
C ARG A 40 8.81 -0.85 -2.79
N ALA A 41 8.81 -0.59 -1.49
CA ALA A 41 8.51 -1.62 -0.52
C ALA A 41 7.74 -1.08 0.68
N LEU A 42 7.00 -1.97 1.33
CA LEU A 42 6.28 -1.73 2.57
C LEU A 42 6.57 -2.89 3.52
N LEU A 43 7.07 -2.59 4.72
CA LEU A 43 7.37 -3.58 5.75
C LEU A 43 6.37 -3.42 6.89
N GLY A 44 5.57 -4.45 7.17
CA GLY A 44 4.55 -4.43 8.21
C GLY A 44 5.01 -5.18 9.46
N VAL A 45 4.94 -4.51 10.62
CA VAL A 45 5.31 -5.08 11.91
C VAL A 45 4.09 -5.09 12.83
N PRO A 46 3.56 -6.26 13.21
CA PRO A 46 2.53 -6.35 14.24
C PRO A 46 3.03 -5.77 15.57
N LEU A 47 2.24 -4.93 16.23
CA LEU A 47 2.63 -4.27 17.48
C LEU A 47 2.44 -5.15 18.71
N GLN A 48 1.66 -6.24 18.58
CA GLN A 48 1.35 -7.13 19.69
C GLN A 48 2.62 -7.82 20.22
N GLY A 49 2.86 -7.69 21.53
CA GLY A 49 3.94 -8.40 22.23
C GLY A 49 5.33 -7.77 22.08
N LEU A 50 5.44 -6.57 21.52
CA LEU A 50 6.72 -5.87 21.40
C LEU A 50 7.09 -5.14 22.70
N ALA A 51 8.32 -5.36 23.16
CA ALA A 51 8.88 -4.66 24.32
C ALA A 51 9.49 -3.28 23.98
N ILE A 52 9.72 -3.01 22.68
CA ILE A 52 10.32 -1.75 22.21
C ILE A 52 9.27 -0.84 21.57
N SER A 53 9.51 0.46 21.62
CA SER A 53 8.76 1.44 20.84
C SER A 53 9.25 1.42 19.39
N LEU A 54 8.43 0.87 18.48
CA LEU A 54 8.73 0.93 17.04
C LEU A 54 8.77 2.37 16.49
N LEU A 55 8.15 3.32 17.19
CA LEU A 55 8.24 4.72 16.81
C LEU A 55 9.63 5.30 17.08
N ASP A 56 10.41 4.75 18.02
CA ASP A 56 11.81 5.14 18.22
C ASP A 56 12.67 4.67 17.04
N LEU A 57 12.39 3.48 16.51
CA LEU A 57 13.00 2.99 15.27
C LEU A 57 12.64 3.90 14.08
N ALA A 58 11.38 4.32 13.98
CA ALA A 58 10.94 5.27 12.96
C ALA A 58 11.65 6.63 13.08
N SER A 59 11.84 7.15 14.30
CA SER A 59 12.63 8.37 14.55
C SER A 59 14.10 8.20 14.17
N ALA A 60 14.73 7.07 14.51
CA ALA A 60 16.09 6.75 14.08
C ALA A 60 16.21 6.63 12.55
N TRP A 61 15.12 6.24 11.88
CA TRP A 61 15.01 6.20 10.43
C TRP A 61 14.68 7.56 9.79
N GLY A 62 14.74 8.64 10.57
CA GLY A 62 14.63 10.02 10.10
C GLY A 62 13.20 10.57 10.05
N MET A 63 12.24 9.95 10.74
CA MET A 63 10.88 10.50 10.85
C MET A 63 10.91 11.89 11.52
N PRO A 64 10.27 12.91 10.93
CA PRO A 64 10.24 14.25 11.52
C PRO A 64 9.60 14.28 12.92
N PRO A 65 10.12 15.08 13.87
CA PRO A 65 9.64 15.12 15.25
C PRO A 65 8.14 15.43 15.38
N ASP A 66 7.62 16.39 14.61
CA ASP A 66 6.20 16.74 14.64
C ASP A 66 5.32 15.58 14.15
N GLY A 67 5.79 14.86 13.12
CA GLY A 67 5.14 13.66 12.63
C GLY A 67 5.17 12.52 13.66
N ARG A 68 6.29 12.37 14.39
CA ARG A 68 6.39 11.44 15.52
C ARG A 68 5.36 11.77 16.59
N GLN A 69 5.31 13.03 17.04
CA GLN A 69 4.37 13.46 18.07
C GLN A 69 2.91 13.15 17.66
N LEU A 70 2.57 13.40 16.39
CA LEU A 70 1.26 13.08 15.86
C LEU A 70 0.95 11.58 15.96
N LEU A 71 1.86 10.71 15.51
CA LEU A 71 1.64 9.27 15.57
C LEU A 71 1.62 8.74 17.01
N ASP A 72 2.42 9.30 17.91
CA ASP A 72 2.49 8.91 19.32
C ASP A 72 1.11 9.01 20.01
N CYS A 73 0.35 10.07 19.73
CA CYS A 73 -1.02 10.26 20.21
C CYS A 73 -2.01 9.14 19.80
N HIS A 74 -1.68 8.36 18.77
CA HIS A 74 -2.53 7.30 18.23
C HIS A 74 -1.94 5.89 18.41
N ALA A 75 -0.67 5.77 18.79
CA ALA A 75 0.09 4.53 18.77
C ALA A 75 -0.53 3.41 19.62
N GLN A 76 -1.14 3.73 20.76
CA GLN A 76 -1.74 2.75 21.66
C GLN A 76 -2.92 1.97 21.05
N ARG A 77 -3.55 2.53 20.01
CA ARG A 77 -4.68 1.90 19.31
C ARG A 77 -4.25 1.09 18.09
N ALA A 78 -3.00 1.22 17.67
CA ALA A 78 -2.53 0.61 16.44
C ALA A 78 -2.29 -0.90 16.63
N SER A 79 -2.71 -1.69 15.64
CA SER A 79 -2.44 -3.14 15.56
C SER A 79 -1.09 -3.44 14.90
N ALA A 80 -0.62 -2.56 14.02
CA ALA A 80 0.66 -2.70 13.33
C ALA A 80 1.30 -1.33 13.03
N LEU A 81 2.61 -1.35 12.78
CA LEU A 81 3.36 -0.23 12.25
C LEU A 81 4.02 -0.63 10.93
N LEU A 82 3.87 0.20 9.90
CA LEU A 82 4.36 -0.09 8.55
C LEU A 82 5.42 0.93 8.12
N PHE A 83 6.52 0.45 7.56
CA PHE A 83 7.61 1.26 7.00
C PHE A 83 7.58 1.20 5.47
N GLY A 84 7.34 2.33 4.81
CA GLY A 84 7.29 2.42 3.35
C GLY A 84 8.49 3.14 2.77
N VAL A 85 9.10 2.59 1.72
CA VAL A 85 10.11 3.26 0.91
C VAL A 85 9.65 3.40 -0.53
N GLU A 86 10.00 4.54 -1.11
CA GLU A 86 9.71 4.84 -2.50
C GLU A 86 10.89 5.62 -3.10
N PRO A 87 11.80 4.92 -3.80
CA PRO A 87 12.92 5.55 -4.50
C PRO A 87 12.44 6.57 -5.53
N ARG A 88 13.20 7.66 -5.65
CA ARG A 88 12.94 8.77 -6.56
C ARG A 88 14.25 9.32 -7.14
N PRO A 89 14.20 10.04 -8.27
CA PRO A 89 15.33 10.88 -8.66
C PRO A 89 15.66 11.88 -7.53
N GLY A 90 16.92 11.90 -7.10
CA GLY A 90 17.40 12.83 -6.06
C GLY A 90 17.11 12.43 -4.61
N GLY A 91 16.69 11.18 -4.34
CA GLY A 91 16.54 10.66 -2.98
C GLY A 91 15.43 9.63 -2.87
N GLU A 92 14.83 9.50 -1.69
CA GLU A 92 13.70 8.60 -1.49
C GLU A 92 12.63 9.24 -0.63
N VAL A 93 11.41 8.74 -0.81
CA VAL A 93 10.29 9.06 0.06
C VAL A 93 10.16 7.93 1.07
N ARG A 94 10.26 8.28 2.35
CA ARG A 94 10.03 7.38 3.49
C ARG A 94 8.66 7.64 4.07
N LYS A 95 8.05 6.58 4.60
CA LYS A 95 6.70 6.61 5.13
C LYS A 95 6.62 5.73 6.36
N VAL A 96 5.87 6.19 7.35
CA VAL A 96 5.49 5.38 8.51
C VAL A 96 3.99 5.46 8.67
N TYR A 97 3.34 4.31 8.79
CA TYR A 97 1.90 4.21 9.00
C TYR A 97 1.61 3.44 10.29
N LEU A 98 0.67 3.94 11.08
CA LEU A 98 -0.06 3.15 12.06
C LEU A 98 -1.25 2.51 11.36
N GLU A 99 -1.45 1.22 11.61
CA GLU A 99 -2.65 0.48 11.18
C GLU A 99 -3.59 0.24 12.36
N PHE A 100 -4.89 0.39 12.15
CA PHE A 100 -5.94 0.25 13.16
C PHE A 100 -6.91 -0.91 12.84
N TRP A 101 -6.40 -2.01 12.29
CA TRP A 101 -7.23 -3.12 11.82
C TRP A 101 -8.07 -3.75 12.93
N ASP A 102 -7.52 -3.85 14.15
CA ASP A 102 -8.25 -4.37 15.30
C ASP A 102 -9.48 -3.53 15.66
N ASP A 103 -9.34 -2.20 15.64
CA ASP A 103 -10.45 -1.26 15.86
C ASP A 103 -11.53 -1.44 14.78
N VAL A 104 -11.14 -1.55 13.50
CA VAL A 104 -12.07 -1.77 12.39
C VAL A 104 -12.83 -3.09 12.58
N ARG A 105 -12.11 -4.19 12.86
CA ARG A 105 -12.73 -5.50 13.09
C ARG A 105 -13.69 -5.46 14.28
N ALA A 106 -13.29 -4.83 15.38
CA ALA A 106 -14.14 -4.69 16.56
C ALA A 106 -15.41 -3.89 16.25
N ALA A 107 -15.31 -2.79 15.49
CA ALA A 107 -16.44 -1.98 15.07
C ALA A 107 -17.42 -2.81 14.20
N VAL A 108 -16.92 -3.49 13.17
CA VAL A 108 -17.73 -4.32 12.28
C VAL A 108 -18.42 -5.45 13.04
N ARG A 109 -17.71 -6.15 13.92
CA ARG A 109 -18.30 -7.25 14.72
C ARG A 109 -19.37 -6.76 15.68
N ARG A 110 -19.19 -5.58 16.27
CA ARG A 110 -20.12 -5.02 17.27
C ARG A 110 -21.38 -4.43 16.64
N THR A 111 -21.26 -3.73 15.52
CA THR A 111 -22.36 -2.92 14.96
C THR A 111 -22.76 -3.29 13.54
N GLY A 112 -21.98 -4.11 12.84
CA GLY A 112 -22.17 -4.35 11.41
C GLY A 112 -21.97 -3.10 10.55
N THR A 113 -21.22 -2.10 11.05
CA THR A 113 -21.04 -0.82 10.35
C THR A 113 -20.49 -1.00 8.94
N ARG A 114 -21.00 -0.17 8.02
CA ARG A 114 -20.50 0.02 6.65
C ARG A 114 -19.94 1.42 6.43
N GLU A 115 -19.92 2.24 7.48
CA GLU A 115 -19.39 3.60 7.43
C GLU A 115 -17.87 3.60 7.33
N PRO A 116 -17.26 4.59 6.65
CA PRO A 116 -15.80 4.72 6.57
C PRO A 116 -15.15 4.66 7.96
N GLN A 117 -14.11 3.84 8.10
CA GLN A 117 -13.32 3.74 9.34
C GLN A 117 -11.85 4.06 9.02
N LEU A 118 -11.16 4.74 9.92
CA LEU A 118 -9.72 4.97 9.78
C LEU A 118 -8.99 3.62 9.85
N LEU A 119 -8.31 3.23 8.77
CA LEU A 119 -7.50 2.03 8.70
C LEU A 119 -6.02 2.35 8.88
N HIS A 120 -5.50 3.36 8.18
CA HIS A 120 -4.13 3.83 8.36
C HIS A 120 -4.02 5.33 8.57
N LEU A 121 -3.08 5.71 9.44
CA LEU A 121 -2.63 7.08 9.64
C LEU A 121 -1.12 7.11 9.47
N GLY A 122 -0.61 7.93 8.55
CA GLY A 122 0.81 7.92 8.28
C GLY A 122 1.43 9.26 7.95
N VAL A 123 2.73 9.31 8.23
CA VAL A 123 3.62 10.43 7.94
C VAL A 123 4.51 10.04 6.78
N LYS A 124 4.64 10.94 5.81
CA LYS A 124 5.46 10.75 4.61
C LYS A 124 6.42 11.92 4.48
N TRP A 125 7.70 11.64 4.24
CA TRP A 125 8.73 12.67 4.12
C TRP A 125 9.79 12.27 3.09
N ARG A 126 10.59 13.24 2.65
CA ARG A 126 11.80 12.98 1.88
C ARG A 126 12.99 12.85 2.81
N ASN A 127 13.88 11.89 2.55
CA ASN A 127 15.08 11.71 3.36
C ASN A 127 16.05 12.92 3.30
N THR A 128 15.93 13.77 2.29
CA THR A 128 16.79 14.96 2.08
C THR A 128 16.14 16.28 2.51
N GLY A 129 14.98 16.27 3.18
CA GLY A 129 14.27 17.50 3.54
C GLY A 129 13.53 17.43 4.87
N SER A 130 13.07 18.59 5.35
CA SER A 130 12.34 18.74 6.62
C SER A 130 10.82 18.71 6.47
N ARG A 131 10.30 18.82 5.24
CA ARG A 131 8.86 18.81 4.97
C ARG A 131 8.30 17.39 5.00
N TRP A 132 7.11 17.26 5.59
CA TRP A 132 6.36 16.02 5.64
C TRP A 132 4.88 16.25 5.32
N GLU A 133 4.20 15.17 4.99
CA GLU A 133 2.79 15.11 4.59
C GLU A 133 2.06 14.09 5.47
N LEU A 134 0.81 14.40 5.83
CA LEU A 134 -0.08 13.50 6.56
C LEU A 134 -0.99 12.76 5.58
N ALA A 135 -1.07 11.45 5.72
CA ALA A 135 -1.93 10.60 4.91
C ALA A 135 -2.92 9.82 5.80
N ARG A 136 -4.19 9.79 5.37
CA ARG A 136 -5.29 9.09 6.04
C ARG A 136 -5.92 8.09 5.06
N TYR A 137 -6.01 6.85 5.48
CA TYR A 137 -6.62 5.76 4.70
C TYR A 137 -7.88 5.34 5.41
N GLN A 138 -9.02 5.48 4.75
CA GLN A 138 -10.30 5.07 5.26
C GLN A 138 -10.76 3.80 4.56
N VAL A 139 -10.96 2.73 5.31
CA VAL A 139 -11.58 1.52 4.78
C VAL A 139 -13.09 1.67 4.77
N LEU A 140 -13.73 1.16 3.73
CA LEU A 140 -15.18 0.99 3.62
C LEU A 140 -15.51 -0.48 3.92
N PRO A 141 -15.92 -0.83 5.16
CA PRO A 141 -16.15 -2.22 5.51
C PRO A 141 -17.36 -2.79 4.79
N LEU A 142 -17.31 -4.10 4.49
CA LEU A 142 -18.41 -4.85 3.88
C LEU A 142 -18.89 -4.26 2.53
N LEU A 143 -18.02 -3.55 1.82
CA LEU A 143 -18.34 -2.96 0.53
C LEU A 143 -18.53 -4.07 -0.52
N SER A 144 -19.64 -4.02 -1.25
CA SER A 144 -19.84 -4.95 -2.36
C SER A 144 -18.93 -4.60 -3.54
N THR A 145 -18.59 -5.57 -4.37
CA THR A 145 -17.81 -5.31 -5.60
C THR A 145 -18.50 -4.35 -6.54
N ARG A 146 -19.83 -4.41 -6.65
CA ARG A 146 -20.60 -3.42 -7.42
C ARG A 146 -20.37 -2.01 -6.89
N ASP A 147 -20.39 -1.83 -5.57
CA ASP A 147 -20.18 -0.53 -4.95
C ASP A 147 -18.71 -0.10 -5.07
N ALA A 148 -17.74 -1.00 -4.92
CA ALA A 148 -16.32 -0.73 -5.16
C ALA A 148 -16.07 -0.24 -6.59
N LEU A 149 -16.62 -0.92 -7.59
CA LEU A 149 -16.54 -0.49 -8.99
C LEU A 149 -17.21 0.87 -9.20
N ARG A 150 -18.35 1.16 -8.54
CA ARG A 150 -18.98 2.48 -8.58
C ARG A 150 -18.05 3.56 -7.99
N ARG A 151 -17.37 3.28 -6.87
CA ARG A 151 -16.39 4.22 -6.28
C ARG A 151 -15.21 4.49 -7.21
N ILE A 152 -14.70 3.47 -7.89
CA ILE A 152 -13.67 3.64 -8.92
C ILE A 152 -14.20 4.55 -10.05
N THR A 153 -15.44 4.37 -10.47
CA THR A 153 -16.10 5.27 -11.43
C THR A 153 -16.21 6.71 -10.94
N GLU A 154 -16.55 6.92 -9.67
CA GLU A 154 -16.59 8.27 -9.08
C GLU A 154 -15.23 8.97 -9.12
N ILE A 155 -14.12 8.23 -9.07
CA ILE A 155 -12.75 8.77 -9.11
C ILE A 155 -12.35 9.16 -10.54
N TYR A 156 -12.55 8.27 -11.51
CA TYR A 156 -12.10 8.46 -12.89
C TYR A 156 -13.13 9.11 -13.82
N GLY A 157 -14.40 9.22 -13.41
CA GLY A 157 -15.49 9.67 -14.27
C GLY A 157 -15.70 8.74 -15.46
N ASP A 158 -15.96 9.31 -16.65
CA ASP A 158 -16.20 8.56 -17.89
C ASP A 158 -15.03 7.65 -18.28
N ALA A 159 -13.81 7.98 -17.84
CA ALA A 159 -12.60 7.21 -18.13
C ALA A 159 -12.50 5.90 -17.32
N ALA A 160 -13.41 5.65 -16.37
CA ALA A 160 -13.39 4.49 -15.48
C ALA A 160 -13.69 3.16 -16.18
N ALA A 161 -14.56 3.18 -17.19
CA ALA A 161 -14.97 1.97 -17.90
C ALA A 161 -13.79 1.32 -18.65
N SER A 162 -12.83 2.14 -19.08
CA SER A 162 -11.58 1.73 -19.73
C SER A 162 -10.38 1.73 -18.79
N ALA A 163 -10.57 2.03 -17.50
CA ALA A 163 -9.47 2.06 -16.54
C ALA A 163 -8.95 0.63 -16.28
N PRO A 164 -7.64 0.38 -16.41
CA PRO A 164 -7.06 -0.95 -16.19
C PRO A 164 -7.36 -1.51 -14.79
N SER A 165 -7.45 -0.63 -13.79
CA SER A 165 -7.81 -0.99 -12.41
C SER A 165 -9.19 -1.65 -12.33
N THR A 166 -10.19 -1.15 -13.06
CA THR A 166 -11.53 -1.77 -13.16
C THR A 166 -11.43 -3.20 -13.69
N SER A 167 -10.60 -3.44 -14.70
CA SER A 167 -10.40 -4.78 -15.29
C SER A 167 -9.67 -5.73 -14.34
N ILE A 168 -8.70 -5.25 -13.57
CA ILE A 168 -8.01 -6.04 -12.54
C ILE A 168 -8.98 -6.46 -11.44
N VAL A 169 -9.79 -5.52 -10.94
CA VAL A 169 -10.81 -5.81 -9.90
C VAL A 169 -11.80 -6.86 -10.39
N ARG A 170 -12.27 -6.76 -11.63
CA ARG A 170 -13.15 -7.79 -12.22
C ARG A 170 -12.47 -9.15 -12.30
N THR A 171 -11.18 -9.19 -12.63
CA THR A 171 -10.39 -10.43 -12.70
C THR A 171 -10.27 -11.09 -11.33
N ALA A 172 -9.92 -10.32 -10.30
CA ALA A 172 -9.87 -10.78 -8.91
C ALA A 172 -11.23 -11.28 -8.42
N TRP A 173 -12.30 -10.56 -8.73
CA TRP A 173 -13.67 -10.97 -8.40
C TRP A 173 -14.10 -12.27 -9.09
N HIS A 174 -13.79 -12.44 -10.38
CA HIS A 174 -14.10 -13.68 -11.08
C HIS A 174 -13.37 -14.88 -10.50
N ALA A 175 -12.14 -14.69 -9.99
CA ALA A 175 -11.38 -15.72 -9.31
C ALA A 175 -11.95 -16.06 -7.91
N ALA A 176 -12.52 -15.08 -7.20
CA ALA A 176 -13.13 -15.27 -5.89
C ALA A 176 -14.44 -14.46 -5.72
N PRO A 177 -15.58 -14.95 -6.25
CA PRO A 177 -16.84 -14.22 -6.24
C PRO A 177 -17.44 -14.00 -4.84
N ASP A 178 -17.09 -14.85 -3.87
CA ASP A 178 -17.61 -14.76 -2.50
C ASP A 178 -16.62 -14.09 -1.53
N ALA A 179 -15.49 -13.61 -2.04
CA ALA A 179 -14.47 -12.98 -1.22
C ALA A 179 -14.86 -11.57 -0.78
N ALA A 180 -14.52 -11.24 0.46
CA ALA A 180 -14.62 -9.90 1.01
C ALA A 180 -13.29 -9.14 0.76
N PHE A 181 -13.23 -8.40 -0.34
CA PHE A 181 -12.12 -7.47 -0.60
C PHE A 181 -12.22 -6.23 0.30
N LEU A 182 -11.09 -5.73 0.80
CA LEU A 182 -11.06 -4.47 1.54
C LEU A 182 -10.82 -3.33 0.56
N PHE A 183 -11.70 -2.34 0.57
CA PHE A 183 -11.59 -1.15 -0.26
C PHE A 183 -11.26 0.06 0.62
N GLU A 184 -10.21 0.77 0.25
CA GLU A 184 -9.72 1.93 0.96
C GLU A 184 -9.85 3.19 0.09
N LEU A 185 -10.29 4.28 0.70
CA LEU A 185 -10.20 5.63 0.15
C LEU A 185 -9.02 6.34 0.81
N VAL A 186 -8.20 6.96 -0.03
CA VAL A 186 -7.00 7.66 0.43
C VAL A 186 -7.25 9.16 0.36
N ASP A 187 -7.10 9.83 1.49
CA ASP A 187 -7.11 11.28 1.64
C ASP A 187 -5.75 11.76 2.17
N GLU A 188 -5.26 12.86 1.59
CA GLU A 188 -4.02 13.51 2.02
C GLU A 188 -4.38 14.97 2.35
N GLU A 189 -4.07 15.41 3.58
CA GLU A 189 -4.54 16.72 4.06
C GLU A 189 -3.97 17.87 3.20
N GLY A 190 -4.86 18.73 2.70
CA GLY A 190 -4.48 19.83 1.80
C GLY A 190 -4.12 19.38 0.37
N ASN A 191 -4.46 18.14 -0.03
CA ASN A 191 -4.13 17.59 -1.34
C ASN A 191 -5.40 17.17 -2.10
N PRO A 192 -5.64 17.65 -3.34
CA PRO A 192 -6.81 17.25 -4.15
C PRO A 192 -6.72 15.81 -4.70
N ARG A 193 -5.70 15.03 -4.31
CA ARG A 193 -5.52 13.63 -4.71
C ARG A 193 -6.79 12.82 -4.41
N ARG A 194 -7.23 12.04 -5.41
CA ARG A 194 -8.34 11.09 -5.26
C ARG A 194 -7.85 9.71 -5.67
N SER A 195 -7.68 8.82 -4.71
CA SER A 195 -7.24 7.46 -5.00
C SER A 195 -7.86 6.45 -4.07
N PHE A 196 -7.77 5.20 -4.50
CA PHE A 196 -8.21 4.05 -3.74
C PHE A 196 -7.09 3.02 -3.64
N ASP A 197 -7.24 2.12 -2.69
CA ASP A 197 -6.48 0.87 -2.59
C ASP A 197 -7.45 -0.29 -2.38
N ILE A 198 -7.10 -1.47 -2.90
CA ILE A 198 -7.88 -2.69 -2.72
C ILE A 198 -6.93 -3.82 -2.32
N ASN A 199 -7.20 -4.42 -1.17
CA ASN A 199 -6.58 -5.68 -0.76
C ASN A 199 -7.16 -6.80 -1.62
N LEU A 200 -6.32 -7.46 -2.43
CA LEU A 200 -6.66 -8.51 -3.39
C LEU A 200 -6.23 -9.91 -2.95
N TYR A 201 -5.62 -10.08 -1.77
CA TYR A 201 -5.21 -11.38 -1.23
C TYR A 201 -6.32 -12.45 -1.29
N PRO A 202 -7.60 -12.15 -1.00
CA PRO A 202 -8.67 -13.14 -1.08
C PRO A 202 -8.85 -13.79 -2.46
N ALA A 203 -8.39 -13.15 -3.54
CA ALA A 203 -8.46 -13.71 -4.90
C ALA A 203 -7.41 -14.80 -5.16
N ALA A 204 -6.41 -14.94 -4.28
CA ALA A 204 -5.31 -15.91 -4.41
C ALA A 204 -4.62 -15.86 -5.79
N LEU A 205 -4.54 -14.68 -6.39
CA LEU A 205 -3.90 -14.46 -7.68
C LEU A 205 -2.40 -14.22 -7.51
N HIS A 206 -1.64 -14.51 -8.56
CA HIS A 206 -0.27 -14.04 -8.71
C HIS A 206 -0.25 -12.79 -9.60
N VAL A 207 0.81 -11.99 -9.54
CA VAL A 207 0.94 -10.77 -10.38
C VAL A 207 0.81 -11.08 -11.87
N ALA A 208 1.34 -12.22 -12.34
CA ALA A 208 1.24 -12.63 -13.75
C ALA A 208 -0.22 -12.87 -14.21
N ALA A 209 -1.15 -13.14 -13.29
CA ALA A 209 -2.56 -13.34 -13.65
C ALA A 209 -3.24 -12.09 -14.22
N VAL A 210 -2.62 -10.91 -14.04
CA VAL A 210 -3.13 -9.63 -14.55
C VAL A 210 -2.22 -9.01 -15.63
N GLU A 211 -1.36 -9.81 -16.25
CA GLU A 211 -0.42 -9.37 -17.30
C GLU A 211 -1.11 -8.56 -18.40
N LYS A 212 -2.22 -9.04 -18.95
CA LYS A 212 -2.94 -8.34 -20.02
C LYS A 212 -3.37 -6.94 -19.58
N GLN A 213 -3.91 -6.82 -18.38
CA GLN A 213 -4.36 -5.56 -17.80
C GLN A 213 -3.18 -4.62 -17.52
N LEU A 214 -2.01 -5.15 -17.19
CA LEU A 214 -0.79 -4.37 -17.01
C LEU A 214 -0.24 -3.84 -18.35
N LEU A 215 -0.32 -4.63 -19.42
CA LEU A 215 0.01 -4.16 -20.77
C LEU A 215 -0.96 -3.07 -21.25
N ASP A 216 -2.27 -3.23 -21.00
CA ASP A 216 -3.28 -2.21 -21.28
C ASP A 216 -3.01 -0.93 -20.48
N ALA A 217 -2.63 -1.06 -19.20
CA ALA A 217 -2.24 0.07 -18.36
C ALA A 217 -0.99 0.77 -18.86
N ALA A 218 0.01 0.00 -19.32
CA ALA A 218 1.24 0.55 -19.84
C ALA A 218 0.99 1.36 -21.12
N LEU A 219 0.22 0.83 -22.05
CA LEU A 219 -0.19 1.54 -23.26
C LEU A 219 -0.90 2.86 -22.91
N ARG A 220 -1.85 2.81 -21.98
CA ARG A 220 -2.63 3.99 -21.55
C ARG A 220 -1.77 5.05 -20.87
N LEU A 221 -0.82 4.63 -20.03
CA LEU A 221 0.01 5.53 -19.23
C LEU A 221 1.33 5.92 -19.93
N GLY A 222 1.61 5.37 -21.11
CA GLY A 222 2.82 5.63 -21.89
C GLY A 222 4.05 4.88 -21.39
N VAL A 223 3.89 3.81 -20.60
CA VAL A 223 4.99 2.94 -20.14
C VAL A 223 5.29 1.90 -21.21
N SER A 224 6.56 1.54 -21.40
CA SER A 224 6.93 0.58 -22.44
C SER A 224 6.50 -0.85 -22.09
N SER A 225 6.13 -1.65 -23.09
CA SER A 225 5.81 -3.07 -22.89
C SER A 225 7.02 -3.88 -22.41
N SER A 226 8.24 -3.50 -22.82
CA SER A 226 9.49 -4.10 -22.33
C SER A 226 9.68 -3.90 -20.82
N ASP A 227 9.26 -2.74 -20.30
CA ASP A 227 9.30 -2.49 -18.87
C ASP A 227 8.31 -3.38 -18.12
N ILE A 228 7.11 -3.60 -18.68
CA ILE A 228 6.14 -4.54 -18.12
C ILE A 228 6.66 -5.98 -18.13
N GLY A 229 7.26 -6.42 -19.24
CA GLY A 229 7.91 -7.74 -19.32
C GLY A 229 8.94 -7.91 -18.20
N SER A 230 9.80 -6.91 -17.98
CA SER A 230 10.79 -6.92 -16.89
C SER A 230 10.16 -6.99 -15.49
N LEU A 231 9.01 -6.33 -15.28
CA LEU A 231 8.27 -6.40 -14.01
C LEU A 231 7.63 -7.77 -13.80
N LEU A 232 7.11 -8.39 -14.86
CA LEU A 232 6.51 -9.72 -14.82
C LEU A 232 7.56 -10.81 -14.61
N ASP A 233 8.73 -10.69 -15.23
CA ASP A 233 9.85 -11.61 -14.98
C ASP A 233 10.27 -11.58 -13.50
N ARG A 234 10.29 -10.39 -12.89
CA ARG A 234 10.73 -10.20 -11.51
C ARG A 234 9.66 -10.54 -10.47
N TYR A 235 8.41 -10.13 -10.68
CA TYR A 235 7.34 -10.19 -9.68
C TYR A 235 6.18 -11.10 -10.06
N GLY A 236 6.12 -11.60 -11.30
CA GLY A 236 4.97 -12.31 -11.84
C GLY A 236 4.55 -13.54 -11.04
N ARG A 237 5.50 -14.20 -10.36
CA ARG A 237 5.27 -15.39 -9.53
C ARG A 237 4.92 -15.07 -8.08
N LEU A 238 4.91 -13.81 -7.68
CA LEU A 238 4.55 -13.40 -6.33
C LEU A 238 3.03 -13.27 -6.20
N PRO A 239 2.46 -13.54 -5.01
CA PRO A 239 1.06 -13.27 -4.73
C PRO A 239 0.73 -11.79 -4.99
N LEU A 240 -0.40 -11.54 -5.64
CA LEU A 240 -0.95 -10.21 -5.86
C LEU A 240 -1.63 -9.74 -4.56
N GLY A 241 -0.96 -8.85 -3.84
CA GLY A 241 -1.44 -8.36 -2.54
C GLY A 241 -2.44 -7.23 -2.67
N HIS A 242 -2.02 -6.10 -3.26
CA HIS A 242 -2.84 -4.90 -3.36
C HIS A 242 -2.84 -4.29 -4.76
N LEU A 243 -3.89 -3.53 -5.04
CA LEU A 243 -4.04 -2.66 -6.20
C LEU A 243 -4.39 -1.25 -5.71
N SER A 244 -3.51 -0.27 -5.94
CA SER A 244 -3.90 1.14 -5.82
C SER A 244 -4.10 1.79 -7.18
N GLY A 245 -5.06 2.71 -7.27
CA GLY A 245 -5.24 3.54 -8.46
C GLY A 245 -5.86 4.88 -8.11
N GLY A 246 -5.72 5.86 -9.00
CA GLY A 246 -6.48 7.09 -8.93
C GLY A 246 -5.86 8.21 -9.73
N LEU A 247 -6.18 9.43 -9.32
CA LEU A 247 -5.62 10.66 -9.85
C LEU A 247 -4.69 11.28 -8.80
N ASP A 248 -3.47 11.62 -9.21
CA ASP A 248 -2.51 12.29 -8.35
C ASP A 248 -2.86 13.77 -8.13
N ARG A 249 -2.00 14.50 -7.41
CA ARG A 249 -2.21 15.93 -7.08
C ARG A 249 -2.33 16.85 -8.30
N THR A 250 -1.85 16.39 -9.46
CA THR A 250 -1.91 17.12 -10.74
C THR A 250 -3.05 16.64 -11.62
N GLY A 251 -3.91 15.76 -11.10
CA GLY A 251 -5.00 15.14 -11.83
C GLY A 251 -4.54 14.03 -12.79
N GLN A 252 -3.29 13.57 -12.69
CA GLN A 252 -2.74 12.56 -13.59
C GLN A 252 -3.02 11.16 -13.06
N GLU A 253 -3.42 10.26 -13.97
CA GLU A 253 -3.73 8.88 -13.63
C GLU A 253 -2.47 8.11 -13.19
N PHE A 254 -2.66 7.21 -12.22
CA PHE A 254 -1.66 6.23 -11.86
C PHE A 254 -2.29 4.89 -11.47
N LEU A 255 -1.46 3.85 -11.52
CA LEU A 255 -1.76 2.48 -11.10
C LEU A 255 -0.59 1.92 -10.29
N SER A 256 -0.84 1.21 -9.21
CA SER A 256 0.19 0.52 -8.41
C SER A 256 -0.21 -0.93 -8.16
N ILE A 257 0.76 -1.83 -8.27
CA ILE A 257 0.63 -3.24 -7.93
C ILE A 257 1.58 -3.54 -6.78
N TYR A 258 1.06 -4.25 -5.78
CA TYR A 258 1.82 -4.72 -4.64
C TYR A 258 1.83 -6.23 -4.66
N ALA A 259 2.99 -6.79 -4.39
CA ALA A 259 3.24 -8.21 -4.41
C ALA A 259 3.86 -8.63 -3.08
N GLU A 260 3.32 -9.71 -2.50
CA GLU A 260 3.78 -10.21 -1.21
C GLU A 260 5.11 -10.94 -1.35
N LEU A 261 6.02 -10.68 -0.41
CA LEU A 261 7.18 -11.52 -0.18
C LEU A 261 6.90 -12.47 0.98
N ALA A 262 7.51 -13.65 0.95
CA ALA A 262 7.42 -14.57 2.07
C ALA A 262 7.76 -13.85 3.40
N PRO A 263 6.94 -14.04 4.45
CA PRO A 263 7.12 -13.34 5.71
C PRO A 263 8.49 -13.63 6.30
N MET A 264 9.12 -12.60 6.87
CA MET A 264 10.40 -12.74 7.53
C MET A 264 10.13 -13.12 8.99
N PRO A 265 10.52 -14.35 9.41
CA PRO A 265 10.17 -14.82 10.74
C PRO A 265 10.86 -13.98 11.83
N GLY A 266 10.11 -13.69 12.89
CA GLY A 266 10.70 -13.39 14.20
C GLY A 266 11.20 -14.67 14.87
N PRO A 267 11.84 -14.59 16.04
CA PRO A 267 12.21 -15.77 16.80
C PRO A 267 10.94 -16.58 17.08
N SER A 268 11.03 -17.89 16.90
CA SER A 268 9.99 -18.82 17.33
C SER A 268 9.82 -18.65 18.83
N THR A 269 8.65 -18.21 19.28
CA THR A 269 8.28 -18.31 20.69
C THR A 269 8.10 -19.80 20.99
N THR A 270 9.14 -20.43 21.55
CA THR A 270 9.05 -21.73 22.23
C THR A 270 8.33 -21.59 23.56
#